data_AF-A0A933U2P9-F1
#
_entry.id   AF-A0A933U2P9-F1
#
_cell.length_a   1.000
_cell.length_b   1.000
_cell.length_c   1.000
_cell.angle_alpha   90.00
_cell.angle_beta   90.00
_cell.angle_gamma   90.00
#
_symmetry.space_group_name_H-M   'P 1'
#
loop_
_entity.id
_entity.type
_entity.pdbx_description
1 polymer ?
#
loop_
_entity_poly.entity_id
_entity_poly.type
_entity_poly.pdbx_seq_one_letter_code
_entity_poly.pdbx_strand_id
1 'polypeptide(L)'
;MIRAFGRRSQTVFLVPLFLGPTLHATPQAPTSAPAVGIDHLGAAVQELTYAKAHGAPRARIDRLFERLEAVAAAAGTSAAQALAQCGPVPTAPPTNQPHPIAAPPCSGGTTTTVTFSSSDILPIPDATTTAQSGWGTLENFIFASGLDSFLWDVDVRTNIAHARCNDLKMYLLGPNGQQVTLTTDNNLFGYANLFNGTRWDDSALVPVTDWPFVNNQVVGPCVPEGALGAYVGIDPNGVWDLLVRDDTPNNTGALQGWSVDLTTISAPPTLSGGSYFKLVNQVIPDAPSTGLVSTLVVTGSDNFLVDVNITTVIQHPFPSDIAIYLVSPAGTTVTLSTRNGGNRDDVYNGTMWDDSAPLCATDYPYVPGVVAPLLCPDGALSALMGENPNGTWTLRVRDDLAGEVGFVTAWALDTLTCVPPSPGTPFCTGDGLDGQITSTCPCGNVGAAGNGCANSANAAGAHLSVTGSTNPDTAVLHASGMPATAFAIYLKGDVLDDVVFGDGIRCTGGNLIRMRTRVSVAGASQFPDVGDPLLSVRGATPVGSGLTAYYQTYYRNAVAAFCPPATFNIGNGVRMTW
;
A
#
# COMPACT_ATOMS: atom_id res chain seq x y z
N MET A 1 51.02 -1.20 22.52
CA MET A 1 52.37 -1.63 22.09
C MET A 1 52.22 -2.57 20.90
N ILE A 2 53.12 -2.49 19.89
CA ILE A 2 53.37 -3.50 18.80
C ILE A 2 52.13 -3.82 17.91
N ARG A 3 51.94 -3.19 16.74
CA ARG A 3 52.53 -3.44 15.39
C ARG A 3 52.27 -4.87 14.85
N ALA A 4 51.62 -5.16 13.71
CA ALA A 4 51.46 -4.57 12.36
C ALA A 4 52.40 -5.11 11.27
N PHE A 5 51.79 -5.69 10.22
CA PHE A 5 52.22 -5.91 8.81
C PHE A 5 53.45 -6.78 8.43
N GLY A 6 53.27 -7.57 7.35
CA GLY A 6 54.33 -8.19 6.53
C GLY A 6 53.77 -8.83 5.23
N ARG A 7 54.32 -8.49 4.06
CA ARG A 7 53.87 -8.94 2.70
C ARG A 7 55.05 -9.55 1.91
N ARG A 8 54.77 -10.57 1.06
CA ARG A 8 55.45 -10.99 -0.21
C ARG A 8 56.99 -11.26 -0.17
N SER A 9 57.59 -12.22 -0.89
CA SER A 9 57.54 -12.43 -2.35
C SER A 9 58.20 -13.77 -2.83
N GLN A 10 58.32 -13.96 -4.15
CA GLN A 10 58.54 -15.19 -4.95
C GLN A 10 60.02 -15.64 -5.20
N THR A 11 60.19 -16.81 -5.87
CA THR A 11 61.10 -17.14 -7.04
C THR A 11 61.94 -18.45 -6.82
N VAL A 12 61.65 -19.65 -7.37
CA VAL A 12 61.75 -20.27 -8.75
C VAL A 12 63.11 -20.97 -9.09
N PHE A 13 63.03 -22.08 -9.89
CA PHE A 13 64.04 -22.95 -10.59
C PHE A 13 64.28 -24.36 -9.98
N LEU A 14 64.51 -25.47 -10.74
CA LEU A 14 64.79 -25.70 -12.18
C LEU A 14 64.25 -27.09 -12.68
N VAL A 15 64.19 -27.35 -14.02
CA VAL A 15 63.46 -28.48 -14.67
C VAL A 15 64.21 -29.10 -15.88
N PRO A 16 64.26 -30.45 -16.05
CA PRO A 16 64.22 -31.07 -17.40
C PRO A 16 63.56 -32.48 -17.58
N LEU A 17 62.59 -32.55 -18.52
CA LEU A 17 62.32 -33.56 -19.59
C LEU A 17 62.38 -35.11 -19.42
N PHE A 18 61.38 -35.79 -20.01
CA PHE A 18 61.54 -36.69 -21.20
C PHE A 18 60.26 -36.71 -22.08
N LEU A 19 60.30 -37.32 -23.29
CA LEU A 19 59.44 -37.03 -24.46
C LEU A 19 58.09 -37.81 -24.57
N GLY A 20 57.18 -37.32 -25.43
CA GLY A 20 55.87 -37.93 -25.82
C GLY A 20 55.94 -39.00 -26.93
N PRO A 21 54.89 -39.24 -27.78
CA PRO A 21 53.99 -38.23 -28.37
C PRO A 21 52.46 -38.54 -28.45
N THR A 22 51.76 -37.61 -29.12
CA THR A 22 50.32 -37.36 -29.37
C THR A 22 49.44 -38.44 -30.05
N LEU A 23 48.12 -38.38 -29.81
CA LEU A 23 47.09 -38.09 -30.85
C LEU A 23 45.69 -37.74 -30.27
N HIS A 24 44.83 -37.12 -31.11
CA HIS A 24 43.54 -36.49 -30.74
C HIS A 24 42.36 -37.46 -30.54
N ALA A 25 41.48 -37.11 -29.59
CA ALA A 25 40.02 -37.29 -29.71
C ALA A 25 39.29 -36.21 -28.87
N THR A 26 38.21 -35.63 -29.40
CA THR A 26 37.38 -34.61 -28.74
C THR A 26 36.53 -35.22 -27.61
N PRO A 27 36.34 -34.53 -26.46
CA PRO A 27 35.29 -34.92 -25.54
C PRO A 27 33.92 -34.61 -26.17
N GLN A 28 33.10 -35.65 -26.35
CA GLN A 28 31.69 -35.46 -26.72
C GLN A 28 30.99 -34.66 -25.62
N ALA A 29 30.00 -33.86 -26.02
CA ALA A 29 29.09 -33.20 -25.09
C ALA A 29 28.46 -34.23 -24.13
N PRO A 30 28.20 -33.87 -22.86
CA PRO A 30 27.41 -34.72 -21.99
C PRO A 30 26.07 -34.99 -22.67
N THR A 31 25.73 -36.28 -22.78
CA THR A 31 24.45 -36.76 -23.30
C THR A 31 23.31 -36.02 -22.64
N SER A 32 22.35 -35.58 -23.45
CA SER A 32 21.11 -34.93 -22.99
C SER A 32 20.54 -35.65 -21.76
N ALA A 33 20.41 -34.92 -20.64
CA ALA A 33 19.53 -35.33 -19.57
C ALA A 33 18.13 -35.61 -20.16
N PRO A 34 17.36 -36.58 -19.63
CA PRO A 34 15.98 -36.74 -20.07
C PRO A 34 15.25 -35.42 -19.85
N ALA A 35 14.41 -35.02 -20.80
CA ALA A 35 13.56 -33.86 -20.62
C ALA A 35 12.69 -34.10 -19.38
N VAL A 36 12.90 -33.32 -18.31
CA VAL A 36 12.03 -33.27 -17.13
C VAL A 36 10.78 -32.48 -17.51
N GLY A 37 10.07 -32.99 -18.51
CA GLY A 37 9.06 -32.26 -19.26
C GLY A 37 7.67 -32.65 -18.82
N ILE A 38 6.90 -31.64 -18.40
CA ILE A 38 5.43 -31.60 -18.28
C ILE A 38 4.80 -32.63 -17.31
N ASP A 39 5.05 -33.93 -17.43
CA ASP A 39 4.46 -34.98 -16.59
C ASP A 39 4.81 -34.80 -15.10
N HIS A 40 6.06 -34.45 -14.79
CA HIS A 40 6.48 -34.15 -13.42
C HIS A 40 5.83 -32.87 -12.88
N LEU A 41 5.58 -31.87 -13.74
CA LEU A 41 4.92 -30.63 -13.37
C LEU A 41 3.43 -30.88 -13.07
N GLY A 42 2.75 -31.61 -13.96
CA GLY A 42 1.37 -32.05 -13.75
C GLY A 42 1.21 -32.89 -12.49
N ALA A 43 2.13 -33.83 -12.21
CA ALA A 43 2.12 -34.60 -10.98
C ALA A 43 2.37 -33.76 -9.72
N ALA A 44 3.30 -32.79 -9.76
CA ALA A 44 3.54 -31.88 -8.63
C ALA A 44 2.34 -30.96 -8.36
N VAL A 45 1.73 -30.40 -9.42
CA VAL A 45 0.48 -29.64 -9.32
C VAL A 45 -0.65 -30.53 -8.79
N GLN A 46 -0.82 -31.74 -9.29
CA GLN A 46 -1.86 -32.66 -8.83
C GLN A 46 -1.66 -33.08 -7.36
N GLU A 47 -0.44 -33.32 -6.91
CA GLU A 47 -0.13 -33.70 -5.53
C GLU A 47 -0.33 -32.51 -4.56
N LEU A 48 0.07 -31.30 -4.98
CA LEU A 48 -0.22 -30.07 -4.25
C LEU A 48 -1.73 -29.80 -4.19
N THR A 49 -2.46 -29.86 -5.32
CA THR A 49 -3.92 -29.70 -5.40
C THR A 49 -4.66 -30.79 -4.61
N TYR A 50 -4.16 -32.03 -4.59
CA TYR A 50 -4.74 -33.10 -3.76
C TYR A 50 -4.53 -32.83 -2.27
N ALA A 51 -3.32 -32.42 -1.86
CA ALA A 51 -3.06 -32.05 -0.46
C ALA A 51 -3.93 -30.86 -0.02
N LYS A 52 -4.01 -29.84 -0.88
CA LYS A 52 -4.88 -28.67 -0.77
C LYS A 52 -6.36 -29.05 -0.57
N ALA A 53 -6.92 -29.87 -1.45
CA ALA A 53 -8.32 -30.31 -1.40
C ALA A 53 -8.67 -31.24 -0.21
N HIS A 54 -7.69 -31.67 0.58
CA HIS A 54 -7.88 -32.57 1.73
C HIS A 54 -7.34 -31.99 3.04
N GLY A 55 -7.31 -30.65 3.17
CA GLY A 55 -6.94 -29.98 4.43
C GLY A 55 -5.55 -30.37 4.95
N ALA A 56 -4.57 -30.50 4.04
CA ALA A 56 -3.20 -30.77 4.45
C ALA A 56 -2.63 -29.55 5.22
N PRO A 57 -1.98 -29.75 6.39
CA PRO A 57 -1.45 -28.64 7.18
C PRO A 57 -0.48 -27.77 6.37
N ARG A 58 -0.45 -26.46 6.63
CA ARG A 58 0.41 -25.48 5.94
C ARG A 58 1.84 -25.98 5.66
N ALA A 59 2.54 -26.51 6.66
CA ALA A 59 3.90 -27.05 6.49
C ALA A 59 4.03 -28.22 5.48
N ARG A 60 2.94 -28.93 5.13
CA ARG A 60 2.89 -29.89 4.02
C ARG A 60 2.58 -29.21 2.69
N ILE A 61 1.74 -28.18 2.67
CA ILE A 61 1.51 -27.32 1.50
C ILE A 61 2.79 -26.61 1.09
N ASP A 62 3.50 -25.98 2.03
CA ASP A 62 4.78 -25.29 1.80
C ASP A 62 5.81 -26.21 1.13
N ARG A 63 6.04 -27.40 1.69
CA ARG A 63 6.98 -28.40 1.09
C ARG A 63 6.54 -28.90 -0.28
N LEU A 64 5.24 -28.98 -0.55
CA LEU A 64 4.73 -29.34 -1.88
C LEU A 64 4.83 -28.16 -2.85
N PHE A 65 4.78 -26.93 -2.35
CA PHE A 65 4.99 -25.70 -3.12
C PHE A 65 6.47 -25.51 -3.47
N GLU A 66 7.41 -25.63 -2.51
CA GLU A 66 8.87 -25.67 -2.76
C GLU A 66 9.23 -26.72 -3.82
N ARG A 67 8.63 -27.92 -3.72
CA ARG A 67 8.82 -28.99 -4.71
C ARG A 67 8.22 -28.61 -6.07
N LEU A 68 7.09 -27.92 -6.11
CA LEU A 68 6.51 -27.42 -7.36
C LEU A 68 7.38 -26.33 -7.99
N GLU A 69 7.95 -25.41 -7.21
CA GLU A 69 8.91 -24.41 -7.71
C GLU A 69 10.14 -25.06 -8.32
N ALA A 70 10.74 -26.04 -7.62
CA ALA A 70 11.90 -26.78 -8.12
C ALA A 70 11.59 -27.52 -9.45
N VAL A 71 10.40 -28.12 -9.58
CA VAL A 71 9.96 -28.81 -10.80
C VAL A 71 9.61 -27.83 -11.91
N ALA A 72 8.98 -26.70 -11.60
CA ALA A 72 8.65 -25.66 -12.56
C ALA A 72 9.93 -25.03 -13.16
N ALA A 73 10.89 -24.68 -12.31
CA ALA A 73 12.18 -24.15 -12.74
C ALA A 73 12.93 -25.14 -13.65
N ALA A 74 12.90 -26.44 -13.33
CA ALA A 74 13.47 -27.50 -14.18
C ALA A 74 12.74 -27.64 -15.54
N ALA A 75 11.45 -27.30 -15.60
CA ALA A 75 10.63 -27.28 -16.82
C ALA A 75 10.68 -25.95 -17.59
N GLY A 76 11.47 -24.96 -17.15
CA GLY A 76 11.59 -23.65 -17.80
C GLY A 76 10.38 -22.72 -17.61
N THR A 77 9.61 -22.93 -16.54
CA THR A 77 8.42 -22.14 -16.17
C THR A 77 8.47 -21.78 -14.67
N SER A 78 7.50 -21.00 -14.18
CA SER A 78 7.33 -20.72 -12.74
C SER A 78 6.21 -21.55 -12.11
N ALA A 79 6.25 -21.76 -10.80
CA ALA A 79 5.13 -22.39 -10.07
C ALA A 79 3.84 -21.57 -10.24
N ALA A 80 3.94 -20.24 -10.28
CA ALA A 80 2.83 -19.34 -10.58
C ALA A 80 2.21 -19.64 -11.96
N GLN A 81 3.00 -19.74 -13.02
CA GLN A 81 2.52 -20.09 -14.36
C GLN A 81 1.96 -21.52 -14.46
N ALA A 82 2.47 -22.46 -13.67
CA ALA A 82 1.93 -23.82 -13.57
C ALA A 82 0.59 -23.86 -12.82
N LEU A 83 0.45 -23.06 -11.76
CA LEU A 83 -0.77 -22.98 -10.95
C LEU A 83 -1.87 -22.14 -11.59
N ALA A 84 -1.53 -21.14 -12.41
CA ALA A 84 -2.49 -20.37 -13.20
C ALA A 84 -3.31 -21.24 -14.18
N GLN A 85 -2.87 -22.47 -14.46
CA GLN A 85 -3.60 -23.45 -15.27
C GLN A 85 -4.56 -24.34 -14.45
N CYS A 86 -4.55 -24.23 -13.12
CA CYS A 86 -5.32 -25.07 -12.19
C CYS A 86 -6.01 -24.28 -11.07
N GLY A 87 -5.76 -22.98 -10.93
CA GLY A 87 -6.45 -22.09 -10.01
C GLY A 87 -7.79 -21.56 -10.58
N PRO A 88 -8.63 -20.95 -9.73
CA PRO A 88 -9.83 -20.24 -10.18
C PRO A 88 -9.43 -19.10 -11.13
N VAL A 89 -10.23 -18.91 -12.19
CA VAL A 89 -10.04 -17.81 -13.14
C VAL A 89 -10.25 -16.48 -12.41
N PRO A 90 -9.38 -15.46 -12.58
CA PRO A 90 -9.63 -14.13 -12.06
C PRO A 90 -10.98 -13.62 -12.56
N THR A 91 -11.89 -13.29 -11.65
CA THR A 91 -13.19 -12.72 -11.98
C THR A 91 -13.22 -11.24 -11.61
N ALA A 92 -13.86 -10.42 -12.43
CA ALA A 92 -14.04 -9.01 -12.11
C ALA A 92 -14.93 -8.87 -10.86
N PRO A 93 -14.65 -7.91 -9.95
CA PRO A 93 -15.28 -7.86 -8.64
C PRO A 93 -16.81 -7.63 -8.74
N PRO A 94 -17.62 -8.35 -7.95
CA PRO A 94 -19.05 -8.07 -7.82
C PRO A 94 -19.26 -6.78 -7.03
N THR A 95 -19.38 -5.65 -7.74
CA THR A 95 -19.53 -4.31 -7.13
C THR A 95 -20.88 -4.12 -6.45
N ASN A 96 -20.89 -3.70 -5.18
CA ASN A 96 -21.99 -2.96 -4.53
C ASN A 96 -21.58 -2.30 -3.17
N GLN A 97 -20.53 -1.47 -3.21
CA GLN A 97 -20.14 -0.43 -2.21
C GLN A 97 -19.81 -0.84 -0.73
N PRO A 98 -19.04 0.00 0.00
CA PRO A 98 -18.17 1.11 -0.44
C PRO A 98 -16.70 0.69 -0.56
N HIS A 99 -15.92 1.43 -1.37
CA HIS A 99 -14.45 1.38 -1.38
C HIS A 99 -13.89 2.56 -0.58
N PRO A 100 -13.02 2.29 0.39
CA PRO A 100 -11.67 2.88 0.44
C PRO A 100 -10.63 1.73 0.39
N ILE A 101 -9.42 1.84 -0.15
CA ILE A 101 -8.55 3.03 -0.27
C ILE A 101 -8.15 3.31 -1.73
N ALA A 102 -8.19 4.59 -2.12
CA ALA A 102 -7.29 5.13 -3.14
C ALA A 102 -6.92 6.57 -2.72
N ALA A 103 -5.66 7.01 -2.78
CA ALA A 103 -4.53 6.46 -3.53
C ALA A 103 -3.32 6.14 -2.63
N PRO A 104 -2.43 5.30 -3.14
CA PRO A 104 -1.16 5.86 -3.55
C PRO A 104 -0.88 5.49 -5.01
N PRO A 105 -0.22 6.39 -5.71
CA PRO A 105 1.09 5.98 -6.16
C PRO A 105 2.17 6.93 -5.66
N CYS A 106 2.63 6.71 -4.43
CA CYS A 106 3.86 7.27 -3.90
C CYS A 106 4.97 7.15 -4.97
N SER A 107 5.64 8.25 -5.30
CA SER A 107 6.70 8.28 -6.32
C SER A 107 6.27 7.85 -7.75
N GLY A 108 4.97 7.78 -8.07
CA GLY A 108 4.48 7.55 -9.43
C GLY A 108 4.33 6.09 -9.87
N GLY A 109 4.15 5.15 -8.94
CA GLY A 109 3.72 3.78 -9.26
C GLY A 109 2.32 3.68 -9.90
N THR A 110 1.76 2.48 -9.96
CA THR A 110 0.36 2.23 -10.37
C THR A 110 -0.25 1.18 -9.44
N THR A 111 -1.49 1.39 -8.99
CA THR A 111 -2.26 0.42 -8.20
C THR A 111 -2.99 -0.58 -9.09
N THR A 112 -2.88 -1.87 -8.77
CA THR A 112 -3.62 -2.96 -9.41
C THR A 112 -4.32 -3.79 -8.33
N THR A 113 -5.65 -3.84 -8.36
CA THR A 113 -6.47 -4.73 -7.50
C THR A 113 -6.90 -5.97 -8.27
N VAL A 114 -6.68 -7.16 -7.70
CA VAL A 114 -7.13 -8.44 -8.27
C VAL A 114 -7.88 -9.25 -7.23
N THR A 115 -9.08 -9.70 -7.58
CA THR A 115 -9.90 -10.64 -6.80
C THR A 115 -9.45 -12.07 -7.04
N PHE A 116 -9.19 -12.80 -5.95
CA PHE A 116 -9.01 -14.25 -5.95
C PHE A 116 -10.11 -14.87 -5.08
N SER A 117 -10.74 -15.97 -5.52
CA SER A 117 -11.90 -16.53 -4.84
C SER A 117 -11.91 -18.06 -4.80
N SER A 118 -12.25 -18.63 -3.65
CA SER A 118 -12.63 -20.03 -3.48
C SER A 118 -14.16 -20.15 -3.43
N SER A 119 -14.73 -21.05 -4.22
CA SER A 119 -16.16 -21.42 -4.18
C SER A 119 -16.39 -22.78 -3.53
N ASP A 120 -15.41 -23.28 -2.76
CA ASP A 120 -15.52 -24.57 -2.09
C ASP A 120 -16.61 -24.52 -1.00
N ILE A 121 -17.50 -25.50 -1.01
CA ILE A 121 -18.47 -25.70 0.07
C ILE A 121 -17.89 -26.73 1.04
N LEU A 122 -17.39 -26.26 2.18
CA LEU A 122 -16.67 -27.09 3.15
C LEU A 122 -17.36 -27.04 4.52
N PRO A 123 -17.57 -28.20 5.18
CA PRO A 123 -18.13 -28.22 6.53
C PRO A 123 -17.15 -27.58 7.51
N ILE A 124 -17.68 -26.73 8.40
CA ILE A 124 -16.94 -26.26 9.57
C ILE A 124 -17.06 -27.36 10.64
N PRO A 125 -15.94 -27.95 11.12
CA PRO A 125 -15.99 -29.01 12.12
C PRO A 125 -16.49 -28.49 13.48
N ASP A 126 -17.43 -29.22 14.08
CA ASP A 126 -17.95 -28.99 15.44
C ASP A 126 -16.85 -29.20 16.50
N ALA A 127 -16.94 -28.46 17.60
CA ALA A 127 -16.12 -28.67 18.78
C ALA A 127 -16.52 -29.97 19.50
N THR A 128 -15.74 -31.04 19.33
CA THR A 128 -16.05 -32.32 19.99
C THR A 128 -15.96 -32.23 21.52
N THR A 129 -16.95 -32.77 22.22
CA THR A 129 -16.93 -32.84 23.68
C THR A 129 -15.86 -33.82 24.17
N THR A 130 -14.71 -33.26 24.59
CA THR A 130 -13.59 -33.88 25.30
C THR A 130 -12.68 -34.86 24.52
N ALA A 131 -11.37 -34.71 24.79
CA ALA A 131 -10.30 -35.72 24.66
C ALA A 131 -9.62 -35.99 23.30
N GLN A 132 -9.61 -35.04 22.35
CA GLN A 132 -8.49 -34.94 21.39
C GLN A 132 -7.82 -33.56 21.41
N SER A 133 -6.48 -33.57 21.36
CA SER A 133 -5.65 -32.37 21.27
C SER A 133 -5.68 -31.82 19.84
N GLY A 134 -6.77 -31.11 19.52
CA GLY A 134 -7.01 -30.54 18.20
C GLY A 134 -8.48 -30.19 18.06
N TRP A 135 -8.82 -28.93 18.28
CA TRP A 135 -10.13 -28.41 17.92
C TRP A 135 -10.22 -28.44 16.38
N GLY A 136 -11.31 -28.99 15.85
CA GLY A 136 -11.48 -29.09 14.41
C GLY A 136 -11.49 -27.70 13.78
N THR A 137 -10.46 -27.41 12.99
CA THR A 137 -10.34 -26.14 12.28
C THR A 137 -10.49 -26.43 10.79
N LEU A 138 -11.42 -25.75 10.14
CA LEU A 138 -11.48 -25.71 8.68
C LEU A 138 -10.33 -24.84 8.19
N GLU A 139 -9.44 -25.42 7.39
CA GLU A 139 -8.42 -24.70 6.63
C GLU A 139 -8.85 -24.72 5.15
N ASN A 140 -9.09 -23.55 4.55
CA ASN A 140 -9.21 -23.39 3.10
C ASN A 140 -8.28 -22.28 2.66
N PHE A 141 -7.66 -22.42 1.50
CA PHE A 141 -6.62 -21.49 1.04
C PHE A 141 -6.96 -20.96 -0.36
N ILE A 142 -6.41 -19.80 -0.67
CA ILE A 142 -6.38 -19.21 -2.00
C ILE A 142 -4.91 -19.06 -2.41
N PHE A 143 -4.61 -19.27 -3.69
CA PHE A 143 -3.28 -18.99 -4.23
C PHE A 143 -3.32 -17.74 -5.10
N ALA A 144 -2.78 -16.64 -4.57
CA ALA A 144 -2.65 -15.38 -5.28
C ALA A 144 -1.37 -15.37 -6.12
N SER A 145 -1.46 -14.89 -7.37
CA SER A 145 -0.29 -14.79 -8.25
C SER A 145 -0.50 -13.79 -9.39
N GLY A 146 0.61 -13.28 -9.93
CA GLY A 146 0.59 -12.27 -11.02
C GLY A 146 0.38 -10.84 -10.53
N LEU A 147 0.62 -10.61 -9.23
CA LEU A 147 0.59 -9.30 -8.59
C LEU A 147 1.99 -8.68 -8.49
N ASP A 148 2.06 -7.36 -8.32
CA ASP A 148 3.32 -6.68 -7.95
C ASP A 148 3.74 -7.05 -6.52
N SER A 149 5.04 -7.00 -6.22
CA SER A 149 5.61 -7.52 -4.96
C SER A 149 5.46 -6.59 -3.75
N PHE A 150 4.56 -5.61 -3.79
CA PHE A 150 4.26 -4.71 -2.68
C PHE A 150 2.75 -4.60 -2.52
N LEU A 151 2.24 -5.28 -1.50
CA LEU A 151 0.84 -5.20 -1.10
C LEU A 151 0.54 -3.84 -0.48
N TRP A 152 -0.57 -3.24 -0.90
CA TRP A 152 -1.03 -1.94 -0.44
C TRP A 152 -2.30 -2.03 0.41
N ASP A 153 -3.21 -2.95 0.06
CA ASP A 153 -4.54 -3.02 0.65
C ASP A 153 -5.14 -4.42 0.39
N VAL A 154 -5.99 -4.88 1.31
CA VAL A 154 -6.53 -6.24 1.39
C VAL A 154 -7.98 -6.19 1.88
N ASP A 155 -8.91 -6.67 1.07
CA ASP A 155 -10.25 -7.02 1.53
C ASP A 155 -10.42 -8.52 1.61
N VAL A 156 -11.22 -9.00 2.56
CA VAL A 156 -11.71 -10.39 2.58
C VAL A 156 -13.23 -10.40 2.48
N ARG A 157 -13.82 -11.27 1.65
CA ARG A 157 -15.26 -11.57 1.69
C ARG A 157 -15.48 -13.01 2.10
N THR A 158 -16.33 -13.25 3.09
CA THR A 158 -16.69 -14.62 3.53
C THR A 158 -18.18 -14.89 3.35
N ASN A 159 -18.52 -16.09 2.86
CA ASN A 159 -19.89 -16.58 2.79
C ASN A 159 -20.02 -17.77 3.74
N ILE A 160 -20.31 -17.52 5.01
CA ILE A 160 -20.41 -18.57 6.04
C ILE A 160 -21.88 -18.73 6.47
N ALA A 161 -22.40 -19.96 6.31
CA ALA A 161 -23.65 -20.36 6.93
C ALA A 161 -23.32 -21.06 8.25
N HIS A 162 -23.79 -20.51 9.38
CA HIS A 162 -23.58 -21.10 10.71
C HIS A 162 -24.83 -20.92 11.57
N ALA A 163 -25.18 -21.94 12.35
CA ALA A 163 -26.33 -21.89 13.24
C ALA A 163 -26.19 -20.82 14.34
N ARG A 164 -24.94 -20.47 14.69
CA ARG A 164 -24.57 -19.54 15.76
C ARG A 164 -23.22 -18.89 15.43
N CYS A 165 -23.21 -17.63 14.98
CA CYS A 165 -21.95 -17.02 14.56
C CYS A 165 -21.01 -16.63 15.73
N ASN A 166 -21.48 -16.73 16.98
CA ASN A 166 -20.69 -16.47 18.19
C ASN A 166 -19.75 -17.61 18.60
N ASP A 167 -19.87 -18.76 17.95
CA ASP A 167 -19.04 -19.94 18.20
C ASP A 167 -17.82 -19.94 17.26
N LEU A 168 -17.73 -18.96 16.36
CA LEU A 168 -16.76 -18.89 15.27
C LEU A 168 -15.52 -18.08 15.64
N LYS A 169 -14.37 -18.66 15.32
CA LYS A 169 -13.05 -18.01 15.34
C LYS A 169 -12.47 -18.06 13.94
N MET A 170 -12.23 -16.88 13.37
CA MET A 170 -11.86 -16.69 11.97
C MET A 170 -10.55 -15.93 11.85
N TYR A 171 -9.60 -16.50 11.13
CA TYR A 171 -8.27 -15.91 10.93
C TYR A 171 -7.89 -15.97 9.46
N LEU A 172 -7.30 -14.89 8.95
CA LEU A 172 -6.56 -14.89 7.70
C LEU A 172 -5.07 -15.12 8.01
N LEU A 173 -4.36 -15.87 7.17
CA LEU A 173 -2.90 -15.92 7.18
C LEU A 173 -2.36 -15.55 5.80
N GLY A 174 -1.41 -14.62 5.78
CA GLY A 174 -0.72 -14.21 4.56
C GLY A 174 0.37 -15.20 4.11
N PRO A 175 0.94 -14.99 2.90
CA PRO A 175 2.07 -15.79 2.38
C PRO A 175 3.29 -15.83 3.32
N ASN A 176 3.54 -14.74 4.04
CA ASN A 176 4.62 -14.61 5.03
C ASN A 176 4.36 -15.39 6.35
N GLY A 177 3.16 -15.93 6.57
CA GLY A 177 2.75 -16.63 7.79
C GLY A 177 2.19 -15.74 8.89
N GLN A 178 2.06 -14.43 8.64
CA GLN A 178 1.43 -13.49 9.56
C GLN A 178 -0.08 -13.75 9.60
N GLN A 179 -0.63 -13.82 10.81
CA GLN A 179 -2.04 -14.08 11.05
C GLN A 179 -2.74 -12.78 11.46
N VAL A 180 -3.93 -12.54 10.89
CA VAL A 180 -4.84 -11.47 11.29
C VAL A 180 -6.16 -12.09 11.73
N THR A 181 -6.65 -11.69 12.90
CA THR A 181 -7.97 -12.10 13.40
C THR A 181 -9.07 -11.34 12.66
N LEU A 182 -9.94 -12.06 11.95
CA LEU A 182 -11.12 -11.45 11.33
C LEU A 182 -12.21 -11.24 12.38
N THR A 183 -12.51 -12.30 13.15
CA THR A 183 -13.40 -12.23 14.31
C THR A 183 -13.22 -13.42 15.25
N THR A 184 -13.46 -13.20 16.54
CA THR A 184 -13.62 -14.21 17.59
C THR A 184 -14.82 -13.88 18.47
N ASP A 185 -15.65 -14.88 18.80
CA ASP A 185 -16.71 -14.85 19.83
C ASP A 185 -17.77 -13.72 19.74
N ASN A 186 -17.79 -12.95 18.66
CA ASN A 186 -18.70 -11.82 18.46
C ASN A 186 -20.15 -12.24 18.26
N ASN A 187 -21.07 -11.28 18.43
CA ASN A 187 -22.51 -11.53 18.48
C ASN A 187 -22.88 -12.37 19.72
N LEU A 188 -22.78 -11.76 20.90
CA LEU A 188 -23.10 -12.35 22.21
C LEU A 188 -24.47 -13.08 22.29
N PHE A 189 -25.42 -12.75 21.41
CA PHE A 189 -26.75 -13.38 21.34
C PHE A 189 -26.84 -14.64 20.46
N GLY A 190 -25.77 -14.98 19.73
CA GLY A 190 -25.68 -16.21 18.93
C GLY A 190 -26.60 -16.26 17.72
N TYR A 191 -26.86 -15.13 17.06
CA TYR A 191 -27.61 -15.10 15.81
C TYR A 191 -26.91 -15.89 14.70
N ALA A 192 -27.72 -16.47 13.82
CA ALA A 192 -27.30 -17.37 12.75
C ALA A 192 -26.95 -16.62 11.46
N ASN A 193 -26.02 -17.17 10.68
CA ASN A 193 -25.67 -16.76 9.30
C ASN A 193 -25.29 -15.27 9.14
N LEU A 194 -24.80 -14.63 10.21
CA LEU A 194 -24.37 -13.23 10.18
C LEU A 194 -23.26 -12.98 9.17
N PHE A 195 -22.27 -13.88 9.12
CA PHE A 195 -21.09 -13.77 8.25
C PHE A 195 -21.30 -14.33 6.84
N ASN A 196 -22.54 -14.33 6.34
CA ASN A 196 -22.87 -14.78 5.00
C ASN A 196 -22.88 -13.61 4.00
N GLY A 197 -21.74 -13.36 3.35
CA GLY A 197 -21.55 -12.26 2.40
C GLY A 197 -20.88 -11.02 3.02
N THR A 198 -20.40 -11.11 4.25
CA THR A 198 -19.66 -10.05 4.94
C THR A 198 -18.35 -9.74 4.23
N ARG A 199 -18.03 -8.44 4.12
CA ARG A 199 -16.72 -7.94 3.67
C ARG A 199 -15.98 -7.41 4.89
N TRP A 200 -14.84 -8.02 5.18
CA TRP A 200 -13.85 -7.58 6.15
C TRP A 200 -12.97 -6.58 5.42
N ASP A 201 -13.07 -5.33 5.83
CA ASP A 201 -12.40 -4.15 5.25
C ASP A 201 -12.06 -3.26 6.43
N ASP A 202 -10.78 -3.04 6.68
CA ASP A 202 -10.30 -2.26 7.81
C ASP A 202 -10.42 -0.73 7.61
N SER A 203 -10.75 -0.31 6.38
CA SER A 203 -11.24 1.03 6.05
C SER A 203 -12.77 1.17 6.18
N ALA A 204 -13.48 0.13 6.65
CA ALA A 204 -14.90 0.24 6.97
C ALA A 204 -15.16 1.11 8.22
N LEU A 205 -16.42 1.47 8.45
CA LEU A 205 -16.80 2.45 9.48
C LEU A 205 -16.98 1.89 10.90
N VAL A 206 -17.15 0.57 11.04
CA VAL A 206 -17.59 -0.07 12.30
C VAL A 206 -16.83 -1.37 12.53
N PRO A 207 -16.07 -1.52 13.63
CA PRO A 207 -15.51 -2.79 14.06
C PRO A 207 -16.57 -3.87 14.29
N VAL A 208 -16.23 -5.12 13.96
CA VAL A 208 -17.09 -6.27 14.20
C VAL A 208 -17.47 -6.44 15.68
N THR A 209 -16.60 -6.01 16.60
CA THR A 209 -16.80 -6.00 18.06
C THR A 209 -17.87 -5.02 18.53
N ASP A 210 -17.95 -3.85 17.89
CA ASP A 210 -18.96 -2.80 18.14
C ASP A 210 -20.20 -2.96 17.24
N TRP A 211 -20.26 -3.99 16.39
CA TRP A 211 -21.32 -4.13 15.39
C TRP A 211 -22.70 -4.35 16.05
N PRO A 212 -23.74 -3.58 15.66
CA PRO A 212 -25.09 -3.75 16.18
C PRO A 212 -25.77 -4.97 15.54
N PHE A 213 -25.42 -6.16 16.01
CA PHE A 213 -25.94 -7.43 15.48
C PHE A 213 -27.47 -7.53 15.62
N VAL A 214 -28.13 -7.95 14.53
CA VAL A 214 -29.59 -8.14 14.47
C VAL A 214 -29.90 -9.53 13.91
N ASN A 215 -30.83 -10.23 14.53
CA ASN A 215 -31.25 -11.56 14.08
C ASN A 215 -31.79 -11.53 12.63
N ASN A 216 -31.39 -12.52 11.81
CA ASN A 216 -31.68 -12.63 10.38
C ASN A 216 -31.18 -11.45 9.50
N GLN A 217 -30.19 -10.67 9.96
CA GLN A 217 -29.49 -9.68 9.12
C GLN A 217 -28.01 -10.04 9.00
N VAL A 218 -27.49 -10.07 7.78
CA VAL A 218 -26.05 -10.27 7.53
C VAL A 218 -25.26 -9.03 7.96
N VAL A 219 -24.02 -9.25 8.40
CA VAL A 219 -23.07 -8.17 8.70
C VAL A 219 -22.59 -7.59 7.37
N GLY A 220 -22.68 -6.26 7.25
CA GLY A 220 -22.21 -5.53 6.06
C GLY A 220 -20.68 -5.42 6.01
N PRO A 221 -20.13 -4.45 5.28
CA PRO A 221 -18.70 -4.14 5.40
C PRO A 221 -18.36 -3.68 6.82
N CYS A 222 -17.41 -4.37 7.48
CA CYS A 222 -16.99 -4.12 8.86
C CYS A 222 -15.47 -4.25 9.02
N VAL A 223 -14.92 -3.51 9.99
CA VAL A 223 -13.50 -3.62 10.36
C VAL A 223 -13.30 -4.95 11.12
N PRO A 224 -12.39 -5.83 10.68
CA PRO A 224 -12.01 -7.03 11.41
C PRO A 224 -11.36 -6.71 12.77
N GLU A 225 -11.29 -7.70 13.66
CA GLU A 225 -10.68 -7.53 15.00
C GLU A 225 -9.20 -7.17 14.98
N GLY A 226 -8.45 -7.68 14.00
CA GLY A 226 -7.12 -7.19 13.65
C GLY A 226 -7.17 -6.53 12.28
N ALA A 227 -6.47 -5.41 12.13
CA ALA A 227 -6.39 -4.68 10.88
C ALA A 227 -5.74 -5.52 9.76
N LEU A 228 -6.28 -5.44 8.55
CA LEU A 228 -5.71 -6.09 7.36
C LEU A 228 -4.48 -5.35 6.83
N GLY A 229 -4.35 -4.06 7.19
CA GLY A 229 -3.18 -3.21 7.00
C GLY A 229 -1.90 -3.76 7.63
N ALA A 230 -2.00 -4.70 8.56
CA ALA A 230 -0.87 -5.48 9.06
C ALA A 230 -0.08 -6.19 7.93
N TYR A 231 -0.71 -6.45 6.78
CA TYR A 231 -0.07 -7.04 5.60
C TYR A 231 0.57 -6.02 4.63
N VAL A 232 0.51 -4.71 4.89
CA VAL A 232 1.07 -3.70 3.98
C VAL A 232 2.57 -3.90 3.79
N GLY A 233 3.02 -3.86 2.54
CA GLY A 233 4.41 -4.00 2.15
C GLY A 233 4.95 -5.42 2.04
N ILE A 234 4.15 -6.47 2.30
CA ILE A 234 4.56 -7.85 1.99
C ILE A 234 4.49 -8.13 0.48
N ASP A 235 5.14 -9.21 0.02
CA ASP A 235 4.83 -9.80 -1.28
C ASP A 235 3.53 -10.62 -1.15
N PRO A 236 2.44 -10.26 -1.86
CA PRO A 236 1.16 -10.95 -1.75
C PRO A 236 1.04 -12.20 -2.63
N ASN A 237 2.02 -12.46 -3.51
CA ASN A 237 2.05 -13.67 -4.31
C ASN A 237 2.35 -14.87 -3.41
N GLY A 238 1.43 -15.84 -3.34
CA GLY A 238 1.58 -16.99 -2.45
C GLY A 238 0.26 -17.58 -1.96
N VAL A 239 0.35 -18.34 -0.87
CA VAL A 239 -0.80 -18.97 -0.23
C VAL A 239 -1.37 -18.03 0.83
N TRP A 240 -2.66 -17.74 0.70
CA TRP A 240 -3.48 -17.07 1.71
C TRP A 240 -4.40 -18.12 2.33
N ASP A 241 -4.28 -18.37 3.63
CA ASP A 241 -5.12 -19.35 4.34
C ASP A 241 -6.25 -18.63 5.09
N LEU A 242 -7.49 -19.09 4.93
CA LEU A 242 -8.60 -18.79 5.82
C LEU A 242 -8.79 -19.97 6.78
N LEU A 243 -8.58 -19.70 8.06
CA LEU A 243 -8.91 -20.62 9.14
C LEU A 243 -10.29 -20.25 9.69
N VAL A 244 -11.19 -21.23 9.77
CA VAL A 244 -12.49 -21.09 10.43
C VAL A 244 -12.64 -22.22 11.43
N ARG A 245 -12.84 -21.89 12.70
CA ARG A 245 -13.05 -22.86 13.77
C ARG A 245 -14.37 -22.59 14.45
N ASP A 246 -15.16 -23.64 14.66
CA ASP A 246 -16.20 -23.65 15.70
C ASP A 246 -15.54 -24.13 17.01
N ASP A 247 -15.77 -23.43 18.12
CA ASP A 247 -15.26 -23.80 19.43
C ASP A 247 -16.31 -24.22 20.47
N THR A 248 -17.61 -24.22 20.10
CA THR A 248 -18.72 -24.50 21.01
C THR A 248 -19.56 -25.71 20.55
N PRO A 249 -19.63 -26.80 21.35
CA PRO A 249 -20.21 -28.06 20.89
C PRO A 249 -21.69 -28.03 20.48
N ASN A 250 -22.05 -28.90 19.53
CA ASN A 250 -23.40 -29.23 19.04
C ASN A 250 -24.01 -28.20 18.07
N ASN A 251 -23.20 -27.30 17.54
CA ASN A 251 -23.55 -26.44 16.43
C ASN A 251 -22.62 -26.75 15.25
N THR A 252 -23.12 -26.52 14.02
CA THR A 252 -22.36 -26.78 12.80
C THR A 252 -22.73 -25.76 11.74
N GLY A 253 -21.88 -25.65 10.73
CA GLY A 253 -22.17 -24.93 9.52
C GLY A 253 -21.21 -25.26 8.40
N ALA A 254 -21.13 -24.36 7.42
CA ALA A 254 -20.27 -24.51 6.27
C ALA A 254 -19.75 -23.15 5.79
N LEU A 255 -18.48 -23.15 5.39
CA LEU A 255 -17.98 -22.17 4.45
C LEU A 255 -18.61 -22.49 3.09
N GLN A 256 -19.24 -21.49 2.46
CA GLN A 256 -19.88 -21.59 1.14
C GLN A 256 -19.03 -20.93 0.04
N GLY A 257 -17.85 -20.44 0.41
CA GLY A 257 -16.89 -19.74 -0.43
C GLY A 257 -16.40 -18.44 0.21
N TRP A 258 -15.24 -17.97 -0.23
CA TRP A 258 -14.63 -16.72 0.21
C TRP A 258 -13.77 -16.12 -0.90
N SER A 259 -13.44 -14.83 -0.79
CA SER A 259 -12.48 -14.17 -1.66
C SER A 259 -11.54 -13.27 -0.88
N VAL A 260 -10.39 -13.01 -1.47
CA VAL A 260 -9.48 -11.95 -1.07
C VAL A 260 -9.27 -11.01 -2.27
N ASP A 261 -9.51 -9.72 -2.07
CA ASP A 261 -9.18 -8.68 -3.05
C ASP A 261 -7.84 -8.08 -2.64
N LEU A 262 -6.84 -8.17 -3.52
CA LEU A 262 -5.47 -7.76 -3.21
C LEU A 262 -5.08 -6.58 -4.09
N THR A 263 -4.88 -5.42 -3.47
CA THR A 263 -4.43 -4.18 -4.12
C THR A 263 -2.92 -4.05 -3.98
N THR A 264 -2.19 -4.00 -5.09
CA THR A 264 -0.72 -3.89 -5.10
C THR A 264 -0.25 -2.65 -5.82
N ILE A 265 0.97 -2.18 -5.50
CA ILE A 265 1.61 -1.07 -6.23
C ILE A 265 2.87 -1.54 -6.96
N SER A 266 3.04 -1.03 -8.19
CA SER A 266 4.11 -1.42 -9.12
C SER A 266 5.55 -1.14 -8.66
N ALA A 267 5.73 -0.43 -7.55
CA ALA A 267 7.01 -0.22 -6.89
C ALA A 267 6.78 0.17 -5.41
N PRO A 268 7.67 -0.20 -4.48
CA PRO A 268 7.61 0.27 -3.10
C PRO A 268 7.64 1.81 -2.99
N PRO A 269 6.94 2.39 -2.01
CA PRO A 269 6.84 3.83 -1.85
C PRO A 269 8.16 4.41 -1.31
N THR A 270 8.49 5.64 -1.70
CA THR A 270 9.53 6.40 -0.97
C THR A 270 8.89 7.05 0.25
N LEU A 271 9.31 6.62 1.44
CA LEU A 271 8.70 7.04 2.70
C LEU A 271 9.53 8.11 3.43
N SER A 272 8.83 9.02 4.08
CA SER A 272 9.33 10.01 5.03
C SER A 272 8.75 9.72 6.40
N GLY A 273 9.59 9.70 7.44
CA GLY A 273 9.17 9.44 8.81
C GLY A 273 9.03 10.74 9.61
N GLY A 274 7.95 10.86 10.38
CA GLY A 274 7.73 11.95 11.33
C GLY A 274 7.40 11.41 12.72
N SER A 275 8.04 11.95 13.76
CA SER A 275 7.81 11.60 15.16
C SER A 275 7.38 12.84 15.95
N TYR A 276 6.26 12.74 16.66
CA TYR A 276 5.62 13.86 17.33
C TYR A 276 5.27 13.49 18.77
N PHE A 277 5.50 14.40 19.72
CA PHE A 277 5.30 14.13 21.14
C PHE A 277 4.42 15.19 21.81
N LYS A 278 3.49 14.73 22.65
CA LYS A 278 2.60 15.58 23.45
C LYS A 278 2.66 15.16 24.92
N LEU A 279 3.28 16.01 25.74
CA LEU A 279 3.06 15.99 27.19
C LEU A 279 1.65 16.54 27.47
N VAL A 280 0.91 15.85 28.35
CA VAL A 280 -0.48 16.18 28.71
C VAL A 280 -0.58 16.52 30.19
N ASN A 281 -0.21 15.57 31.06
CA ASN A 281 -0.31 15.65 32.51
C ASN A 281 -1.70 16.10 33.01
N GLN A 282 -2.75 15.39 32.60
CA GLN A 282 -4.14 15.69 33.01
C GLN A 282 -4.89 14.44 33.48
N VAL A 283 -5.72 14.63 34.50
CA VAL A 283 -6.67 13.62 35.02
C VAL A 283 -7.72 13.33 33.95
N ILE A 284 -8.12 12.07 33.82
CA ILE A 284 -9.27 11.66 33.00
C ILE A 284 -10.54 11.99 33.81
N PRO A 285 -11.46 12.83 33.32
CA PRO A 285 -12.63 13.22 34.10
C PRO A 285 -13.64 12.06 34.24
N ASP A 286 -14.00 11.75 35.48
CA ASP A 286 -14.96 10.70 35.90
C ASP A 286 -16.37 10.84 35.29
N ALA A 287 -17.10 9.74 35.17
CA ALA A 287 -18.39 9.68 34.50
C ALA A 287 -19.53 10.45 35.21
N PRO A 288 -20.52 11.00 34.49
CA PRO A 288 -20.63 11.11 33.04
C PRO A 288 -19.97 12.40 32.53
N SER A 289 -18.73 12.30 32.04
CA SER A 289 -17.99 13.43 31.46
C SER A 289 -17.95 13.38 29.93
N THR A 290 -17.41 14.44 29.33
CA THR A 290 -17.03 14.45 27.90
C THR A 290 -15.67 13.77 27.65
N GLY A 291 -15.03 13.22 28.68
CA GLY A 291 -13.65 12.75 28.67
C GLY A 291 -12.60 13.85 28.60
N LEU A 292 -11.35 13.39 28.63
CA LEU A 292 -10.16 14.17 28.32
C LEU A 292 -10.00 14.33 26.81
N VAL A 293 -9.59 15.52 26.38
CA VAL A 293 -9.25 15.81 24.98
C VAL A 293 -7.87 16.46 24.92
N SER A 294 -6.94 15.85 24.18
CA SER A 294 -5.56 16.33 24.02
C SER A 294 -5.20 16.47 22.55
N THR A 295 -4.65 17.61 22.15
CA THR A 295 -4.34 17.92 20.75
C THR A 295 -2.84 18.09 20.49
N LEU A 296 -2.44 17.65 19.29
CA LEU A 296 -1.11 17.71 18.71
C LEU A 296 -1.24 18.29 17.29
N VAL A 297 -0.33 19.18 16.88
CA VAL A 297 -0.32 19.72 15.51
C VAL A 297 0.87 19.14 14.75
N VAL A 298 0.60 18.53 13.59
CA VAL A 298 1.57 17.98 12.66
C VAL A 298 1.70 18.93 11.46
N THR A 299 2.94 19.24 11.05
CA THR A 299 3.24 20.13 9.91
C THR A 299 4.54 19.74 9.24
N GLY A 300 4.59 19.82 7.91
CA GLY A 300 5.79 19.59 7.11
C GLY A 300 6.01 18.13 6.70
N SER A 301 5.05 17.26 6.98
CA SER A 301 5.00 15.89 6.46
C SER A 301 4.52 15.87 5.01
N ASP A 302 4.72 14.77 4.30
CA ASP A 302 4.10 14.59 2.99
C ASP A 302 2.57 14.41 3.11
N ASN A 303 1.87 14.55 1.98
CA ASN A 303 0.41 14.70 1.96
C ASN A 303 -0.39 13.39 2.06
N PHE A 304 0.26 12.23 2.10
CA PHE A 304 -0.40 10.93 2.25
C PHE A 304 0.25 10.12 3.37
N LEU A 305 -0.57 9.65 4.31
CA LEU A 305 -0.23 8.62 5.27
C LEU A 305 -0.07 7.26 4.59
N VAL A 306 0.93 6.51 5.04
CA VAL A 306 1.18 5.10 4.70
C VAL A 306 1.14 4.21 5.94
N ASP A 307 1.51 4.76 7.10
CA ASP A 307 1.43 4.08 8.39
C ASP A 307 1.28 5.13 9.51
N VAL A 308 0.59 4.74 10.60
CA VAL A 308 0.42 5.52 11.82
C VAL A 308 0.61 4.61 13.02
N ASN A 309 1.61 4.92 13.83
CA ASN A 309 1.84 4.29 15.11
C ASN A 309 1.57 5.32 16.22
N ILE A 310 0.93 4.93 17.32
CA ILE A 310 0.68 5.82 18.46
C ILE A 310 1.18 5.16 19.74
N THR A 311 1.85 5.92 20.61
CA THR A 311 2.21 5.46 21.97
C THR A 311 1.43 6.26 23.00
N THR A 312 0.73 5.60 23.91
CA THR A 312 -0.02 6.25 25.00
C THR A 312 0.60 5.96 26.35
N VAL A 313 0.69 6.97 27.21
CA VAL A 313 1.16 6.83 28.60
C VAL A 313 0.00 7.16 29.54
N ILE A 314 -0.87 6.16 29.75
CA ILE A 314 -2.12 6.26 30.50
C ILE A 314 -2.07 5.38 31.73
N GLN A 315 -2.37 5.95 32.90
CA GLN A 315 -2.58 5.21 34.14
C GLN A 315 -4.08 5.13 34.43
N HIS A 316 -4.58 3.94 34.75
CA HIS A 316 -5.97 3.66 35.13
C HIS A 316 -6.00 2.36 35.97
N PRO A 317 -6.67 2.33 37.14
CA PRO A 317 -6.84 1.09 37.91
C PRO A 317 -7.82 0.12 37.23
N PHE A 318 -8.81 0.65 36.51
CA PHE A 318 -9.77 -0.14 35.73
C PHE A 318 -9.71 0.26 34.24
N PRO A 319 -8.77 -0.27 33.45
CA PRO A 319 -8.70 0.03 32.01
C PRO A 319 -9.98 -0.32 31.23
N SER A 320 -10.86 -1.20 31.75
CA SER A 320 -12.17 -1.48 31.12
C SER A 320 -13.14 -0.30 31.14
N ASP A 321 -12.87 0.67 32.00
CA ASP A 321 -13.81 1.76 32.23
C ASP A 321 -13.55 2.91 31.26
N ILE A 322 -12.35 2.93 30.67
CA ILE A 322 -11.95 3.94 29.69
C ILE A 322 -12.16 3.51 28.23
N ALA A 323 -12.41 4.52 27.41
CA ALA A 323 -12.51 4.46 25.96
C ALA A 323 -11.50 5.41 25.32
N ILE A 324 -10.52 4.85 24.60
CA ILE A 324 -9.39 5.56 24.00
C ILE A 324 -9.60 5.68 22.49
N TYR A 325 -9.56 6.90 21.96
CA TYR A 325 -9.72 7.18 20.53
C TYR A 325 -8.65 8.11 19.98
N LEU A 326 -8.14 7.80 18.80
CA LEU A 326 -7.35 8.72 17.98
C LEU A 326 -8.27 9.36 16.92
N VAL A 327 -8.16 10.67 16.72
CA VAL A 327 -8.88 11.40 15.66
C VAL A 327 -7.87 12.12 14.77
N SER A 328 -7.97 11.87 13.46
CA SER A 328 -7.12 12.48 12.44
C SER A 328 -7.50 13.94 12.12
N PRO A 329 -6.66 14.69 11.39
CA PRO A 329 -7.00 16.02 10.89
C PRO A 329 -8.22 16.06 9.95
N ALA A 330 -8.53 14.95 9.27
CA ALA A 330 -9.73 14.82 8.44
C ALA A 330 -11.01 14.56 9.26
N GLY A 331 -10.86 14.15 10.53
CA GLY A 331 -11.96 13.83 11.44
C GLY A 331 -12.25 12.34 11.59
N THR A 332 -11.56 11.47 10.84
CA THR A 332 -11.63 10.01 10.96
C THR A 332 -11.20 9.60 12.37
N THR A 333 -11.98 8.72 12.99
CA THR A 333 -11.81 8.33 14.40
C THR A 333 -11.53 6.83 14.47
N VAL A 334 -10.38 6.47 15.04
CA VAL A 334 -9.98 5.09 15.30
C VAL A 334 -10.12 4.81 16.80
N THR A 335 -10.83 3.73 17.14
CA THR A 335 -10.85 3.22 18.51
C THR A 335 -9.54 2.49 18.79
N LEU A 336 -8.76 3.00 19.76
CA LEU A 336 -7.56 2.29 20.23
C LEU A 336 -7.94 1.18 21.19
N SER A 337 -8.75 1.50 22.21
CA SER A 337 -9.38 0.45 23.02
C SER A 337 -10.63 0.90 23.76
N THR A 338 -11.54 -0.04 23.98
CA THR A 338 -12.77 0.09 24.74
C THR A 338 -13.04 -1.17 25.55
N ARG A 339 -13.32 -1.03 26.86
CA ARG A 339 -13.72 -2.15 27.76
C ARG A 339 -12.70 -3.28 27.94
N ASN A 340 -11.49 -3.15 27.39
CA ASN A 340 -10.41 -4.11 27.52
C ASN A 340 -9.54 -3.84 28.77
N GLY A 341 -8.63 -4.75 29.10
CA GLY A 341 -7.82 -4.68 30.32
C GLY A 341 -8.58 -4.98 31.62
N GLY A 342 -9.87 -4.72 31.77
CA GLY A 342 -10.62 -5.07 33.00
C GLY A 342 -10.08 -4.30 34.21
N ASN A 343 -9.79 -5.03 35.30
CA ASN A 343 -9.23 -4.49 36.55
C ASN A 343 -7.73 -4.75 36.73
N ARG A 344 -6.94 -4.73 35.64
CA ARG A 344 -5.47 -4.77 35.74
C ARG A 344 -4.95 -3.35 35.70
N ASP A 345 -4.44 -2.85 36.82
CA ASP A 345 -3.90 -1.50 36.93
C ASP A 345 -2.86 -1.19 35.84
N ASP A 346 -2.96 0.00 35.26
CA ASP A 346 -1.93 0.67 34.45
C ASP A 346 -1.43 -0.08 33.20
N VAL A 347 -2.21 -1.02 32.64
CA VAL A 347 -1.79 -1.79 31.44
C VAL A 347 -1.48 -0.93 30.22
N TYR A 348 -2.01 0.31 30.14
CA TYR A 348 -1.79 1.26 29.05
C TYR A 348 -0.71 2.33 29.35
N ASN A 349 0.12 2.11 30.37
CA ASN A 349 1.15 3.06 30.82
C ASN A 349 2.46 2.93 30.02
N GLY A 350 2.39 3.26 28.72
CA GLY A 350 3.50 3.15 27.77
C GLY A 350 3.24 2.18 26.61
N THR A 351 1.98 1.84 26.33
CA THR A 351 1.58 0.97 25.21
C THR A 351 1.79 1.67 23.87
N MET A 352 2.44 0.97 22.95
CA MET A 352 2.43 1.25 21.53
C MET A 352 1.23 0.55 20.88
N TRP A 353 0.51 1.27 20.04
CA TRP A 353 -0.59 0.77 19.22
C TRP A 353 -0.12 0.77 17.76
N ASP A 354 -0.16 -0.42 17.16
CA ASP A 354 0.36 -0.75 15.83
C ASP A 354 -0.52 -1.84 15.24
N ASP A 355 -1.02 -1.65 14.02
CA ASP A 355 -1.83 -2.66 13.32
C ASP A 355 -1.04 -3.97 13.09
N SER A 356 0.29 -3.89 12.99
CA SER A 356 1.21 -5.02 12.81
C SER A 356 1.48 -5.81 14.10
N ALA A 357 0.91 -5.39 15.24
CA ALA A 357 1.07 -6.06 16.51
C ALA A 357 0.51 -7.51 16.48
N PRO A 358 1.14 -8.46 17.21
CA PRO A 358 0.76 -9.87 17.13
C PRO A 358 -0.51 -10.24 17.90
N LEU A 359 -1.06 -9.33 18.71
CA LEU A 359 -2.26 -9.51 19.52
C LEU A 359 -2.97 -8.17 19.68
N CYS A 360 -4.29 -8.15 19.45
CA CYS A 360 -5.07 -6.94 19.59
C CYS A 360 -5.56 -6.75 21.02
N ALA A 361 -5.98 -5.54 21.36
CA ALA A 361 -6.35 -5.19 22.72
C ALA A 361 -7.55 -5.99 23.27
N THR A 362 -8.38 -6.56 22.40
CA THR A 362 -9.46 -7.52 22.70
C THR A 362 -8.95 -8.90 23.15
N ASP A 363 -7.95 -9.44 22.44
CA ASP A 363 -7.39 -10.78 22.64
C ASP A 363 -6.25 -10.82 23.68
N TYR A 364 -5.69 -9.67 24.06
CA TYR A 364 -4.47 -9.62 24.85
C TYR A 364 -4.65 -10.20 26.27
N PRO A 365 -3.78 -11.14 26.72
CA PRO A 365 -3.89 -11.77 28.03
C PRO A 365 -3.35 -10.88 29.15
N TYR A 366 -4.06 -9.80 29.48
CA TYR A 366 -3.65 -8.80 30.48
C TYR A 366 -3.34 -9.40 31.86
N VAL A 367 -2.14 -9.09 32.38
CA VAL A 367 -1.64 -9.51 33.69
C VAL A 367 -1.61 -8.31 34.65
N PRO A 368 -2.09 -8.43 35.90
CA PRO A 368 -2.08 -7.33 36.86
C PRO A 368 -0.69 -6.73 37.08
N GLY A 369 -0.57 -5.40 36.99
CA GLY A 369 0.69 -4.67 37.19
C GLY A 369 1.73 -4.85 36.08
N VAL A 370 1.33 -5.36 34.90
CA VAL A 370 2.19 -5.51 33.72
C VAL A 370 1.62 -4.69 32.57
N VAL A 371 2.39 -3.70 32.11
CA VAL A 371 2.06 -2.90 30.91
C VAL A 371 2.00 -3.82 29.68
N ALA A 372 0.95 -3.68 28.86
CA ALA A 372 0.89 -4.27 27.54
C ALA A 372 1.75 -3.42 26.60
N PRO A 373 2.92 -3.89 26.12
CA PRO A 373 3.90 -3.01 25.48
C PRO A 373 3.53 -2.65 24.04
N LEU A 374 2.84 -3.56 23.35
CA LEU A 374 2.47 -3.47 21.94
C LEU A 374 1.12 -4.18 21.76
N LEU A 375 0.15 -3.49 21.17
CA LEU A 375 -1.22 -4.00 20.89
C LEU A 375 -1.67 -3.54 19.51
N CYS A 376 -2.45 -4.37 18.80
CA CYS A 376 -3.29 -3.82 17.73
C CYS A 376 -4.54 -3.15 18.35
N PRO A 377 -5.04 -2.05 17.76
CA PRO A 377 -6.24 -1.36 18.22
C PRO A 377 -7.49 -2.27 18.24
N ASP A 378 -8.56 -1.83 18.90
CA ASP A 378 -9.91 -2.40 18.71
C ASP A 378 -10.51 -2.05 17.33
N GLY A 379 -10.05 -0.96 16.70
CA GLY A 379 -10.28 -0.62 15.30
C GLY A 379 -9.03 -0.87 14.45
N ALA A 380 -8.81 -0.04 13.42
CA ALA A 380 -7.63 -0.13 12.56
C ALA A 380 -7.01 1.25 12.33
N LEU A 381 -5.69 1.37 12.44
CA LEU A 381 -4.95 2.59 12.11
C LEU A 381 -4.79 2.77 10.59
N SER A 382 -4.85 1.68 9.82
CA SER A 382 -4.92 1.64 8.36
C SER A 382 -6.12 2.39 7.77
N ALA A 383 -7.22 2.55 8.53
CA ALA A 383 -8.33 3.44 8.17
C ALA A 383 -7.92 4.91 7.95
N LEU A 384 -6.70 5.29 8.36
CA LEU A 384 -6.09 6.60 8.17
C LEU A 384 -5.15 6.69 6.95
N MET A 385 -4.84 5.56 6.30
CA MET A 385 -3.95 5.51 5.14
C MET A 385 -4.55 6.31 3.97
N GLY A 386 -3.69 7.05 3.27
CA GLY A 386 -4.10 7.98 2.21
C GLY A 386 -4.67 9.32 2.69
N GLU A 387 -4.89 9.53 4.00
CA GLU A 387 -5.23 10.87 4.52
C GLU A 387 -4.01 11.80 4.58
N ASN A 388 -4.25 13.11 4.64
CA ASN A 388 -3.19 14.09 4.87
C ASN A 388 -2.90 14.23 6.38
N PRO A 389 -1.70 13.88 6.86
CA PRO A 389 -1.35 13.96 8.27
C PRO A 389 -1.14 15.39 8.78
N ASN A 390 -1.00 16.38 7.90
CA ASN A 390 -0.78 17.76 8.29
C ASN A 390 -2.07 18.38 8.86
N GLY A 391 -2.04 18.80 10.11
CA GLY A 391 -3.19 19.40 10.80
C GLY A 391 -3.24 19.03 12.28
N THR A 392 -4.43 19.08 12.88
CA THR A 392 -4.61 18.82 14.32
C THR A 392 -5.08 17.39 14.55
N TRP A 393 -4.22 16.59 15.16
CA TRP A 393 -4.54 15.28 15.70
C TRP A 393 -5.10 15.42 17.11
N THR A 394 -6.04 14.55 17.47
CA THR A 394 -6.67 14.55 18.79
C THR A 394 -6.69 13.16 19.42
N LEU A 395 -6.05 13.01 20.58
CA LEU A 395 -6.32 11.89 21.49
C LEU A 395 -7.53 12.24 22.35
N ARG A 396 -8.52 11.35 22.41
CA ARG A 396 -9.65 11.42 23.34
C ARG A 396 -9.63 10.21 24.26
N VAL A 397 -9.80 10.45 25.56
CA VAL A 397 -9.94 9.37 26.56
C VAL A 397 -11.16 9.69 27.40
N ARG A 398 -12.24 8.92 27.24
CA ARG A 398 -13.38 8.98 28.17
C ARG A 398 -13.20 7.95 29.26
N ASP A 399 -13.76 8.25 30.42
CA ASP A 399 -14.08 7.28 31.46
C ASP A 399 -15.61 7.17 31.48
N ASP A 400 -16.12 5.98 31.18
CA ASP A 400 -17.54 5.73 30.94
C ASP A 400 -18.22 5.08 32.18
N LEU A 401 -17.46 4.72 33.24
CA LEU A 401 -17.98 4.25 34.53
C LEU A 401 -17.56 5.19 35.66
N ALA A 402 -18.35 5.24 36.74
CA ALA A 402 -18.13 6.17 37.85
C ALA A 402 -17.42 5.50 39.04
N GLY A 403 -16.32 6.08 39.52
CA GLY A 403 -15.65 5.63 40.75
C GLY A 403 -14.19 6.05 40.87
N GLU A 404 -13.32 5.27 40.26
CA GLU A 404 -11.89 5.53 40.15
C GLU A 404 -11.59 6.58 39.07
N VAL A 405 -10.39 7.18 39.09
CA VAL A 405 -9.94 8.11 38.04
C VAL A 405 -8.51 7.81 37.63
N GLY A 406 -8.25 7.87 36.32
CA GLY A 406 -6.90 7.78 35.78
C GLY A 406 -6.29 9.11 35.35
N PHE A 407 -5.14 8.99 34.67
CA PHE A 407 -4.30 10.11 34.28
C PHE A 407 -3.61 9.84 32.95
N VAL A 408 -3.63 10.83 32.05
CA VAL A 408 -2.83 10.80 30.83
C VAL A 408 -1.60 11.66 31.03
N THR A 409 -0.45 11.01 31.09
CA THR A 409 0.86 11.66 31.22
C THR A 409 1.27 12.25 29.89
N ALA A 410 1.31 11.42 28.84
CA ALA A 410 1.74 11.82 27.50
C ALA A 410 1.17 10.90 26.42
N TRP A 411 1.31 11.32 25.17
CA TRP A 411 1.21 10.45 24.01
C TRP A 411 2.20 10.90 22.92
N ALA A 412 2.56 9.97 22.04
CA ALA A 412 3.38 10.21 20.86
C ALA A 412 2.70 9.65 19.62
N LEU A 413 2.93 10.28 18.47
CA LEU A 413 2.46 9.86 17.17
C LEU A 413 3.66 9.72 16.26
N ASP A 414 3.84 8.55 15.67
CA ASP A 414 4.82 8.27 14.62
C ASP A 414 4.05 8.03 13.32
N THR A 415 4.47 8.68 12.23
CA THR A 415 3.80 8.59 10.92
C THR A 415 4.82 8.26 9.85
N LEU A 416 4.51 7.30 8.99
CA LEU A 416 5.17 7.17 7.69
C LEU A 416 4.29 7.84 6.62
N THR A 417 4.90 8.71 5.83
CA THR A 417 4.21 9.49 4.81
C THR A 417 4.89 9.32 3.46
N CYS A 418 4.18 9.60 2.37
CA CYS A 418 4.79 9.64 1.05
C CYS A 418 4.32 10.84 0.22
N VAL A 419 5.19 11.29 -0.68
CA VAL A 419 4.86 12.31 -1.67
C VAL A 419 3.82 11.75 -2.64
N PRO A 420 2.73 12.48 -2.96
CA PRO A 420 1.80 12.08 -4.02
C PRO A 420 2.53 11.82 -5.35
N PRO A 421 1.95 11.01 -6.26
CA PRO A 421 2.46 10.97 -7.62
C PRO A 421 2.48 12.39 -8.20
N SER A 422 3.46 12.69 -9.05
CA SER A 422 3.26 13.79 -9.99
C SER A 422 2.07 13.43 -10.89
N PRO A 423 0.99 14.24 -10.97
CA PRO A 423 -0.17 13.93 -11.81
C PRO A 423 0.15 13.91 -13.31
N GLY A 424 1.38 14.25 -13.69
CA GLY A 424 1.92 14.03 -15.02
C GLY A 424 3.40 13.68 -15.06
N THR A 425 3.80 12.99 -16.12
CA THR A 425 5.20 12.67 -16.40
C THR A 425 5.80 13.74 -17.33
N PRO A 426 7.07 14.15 -17.13
CA PRO A 426 7.75 15.03 -18.06
C PRO A 426 7.94 14.37 -19.44
N PHE A 427 7.99 15.17 -20.50
CA PHE A 427 8.32 14.77 -21.87
C PHE A 427 8.92 15.97 -22.63
N CYS A 428 9.41 15.80 -23.85
CA CYS A 428 9.92 16.91 -24.68
C CYS A 428 11.11 17.64 -24.03
N THR A 429 12.04 16.88 -23.46
CA THR A 429 13.22 17.43 -22.82
C THR A 429 14.27 17.78 -23.87
N GLY A 430 14.82 19.00 -23.79
CA GLY A 430 15.86 19.51 -24.70
C GLY A 430 17.25 18.93 -24.41
N ASP A 431 17.32 17.73 -23.83
CA ASP A 431 18.52 16.99 -23.43
C ASP A 431 18.89 15.85 -24.40
N GLY A 432 17.99 15.51 -25.33
CA GLY A 432 18.19 14.42 -26.30
C GLY A 432 18.06 13.01 -25.72
N LEU A 433 17.47 12.86 -24.54
CA LEU A 433 17.24 11.56 -23.88
C LEU A 433 15.84 11.00 -24.15
N ASP A 434 14.88 11.84 -24.55
CA ASP A 434 13.52 11.44 -24.91
C ASP A 434 13.52 10.76 -26.29
N GLY A 435 13.57 9.43 -26.32
CA GLY A 435 13.58 8.63 -27.55
C GLY A 435 12.32 8.73 -28.42
N GLN A 436 11.27 9.44 -27.97
CA GLN A 436 10.11 9.77 -28.81
C GLN A 436 10.30 11.08 -29.61
N ILE A 437 11.32 11.89 -29.28
CA ILE A 437 11.58 13.21 -29.85
C ILE A 437 12.88 13.17 -30.66
N THR A 438 12.80 13.55 -31.93
CA THR A 438 13.87 13.49 -32.91
C THR A 438 14.44 14.85 -33.30
N SER A 439 13.69 15.94 -33.10
CA SER A 439 14.22 17.29 -33.25
C SER A 439 15.32 17.56 -32.22
N THR A 440 16.36 18.26 -32.66
CA THR A 440 17.40 18.79 -31.76
C THR A 440 17.14 20.27 -31.45
N CYS A 441 17.64 20.77 -30.31
CA CYS A 441 17.55 22.19 -29.99
C CYS A 441 18.18 23.03 -31.11
N PRO A 442 17.52 24.06 -31.67
CA PRO A 442 17.81 24.52 -33.03
C PRO A 442 19.17 25.21 -33.23
N CYS A 443 19.89 25.57 -32.16
CA CYS A 443 21.28 26.04 -32.20
C CYS A 443 22.25 25.15 -31.39
N GLY A 444 21.89 23.91 -31.07
CA GLY A 444 22.64 23.10 -30.11
C GLY A 444 22.56 23.65 -28.68
N ASN A 445 21.58 24.51 -28.40
CA ASN A 445 21.26 25.09 -27.09
C ASN A 445 20.54 24.06 -26.20
N VAL A 446 21.21 22.92 -25.99
CA VAL A 446 20.76 21.79 -25.16
C VAL A 446 20.55 22.26 -23.72
N GLY A 447 19.41 21.90 -23.14
CA GLY A 447 19.07 22.22 -21.76
C GLY A 447 19.72 21.29 -20.73
N ALA A 448 19.44 21.52 -19.45
CA ALA A 448 19.71 20.52 -18.43
C ALA A 448 18.68 19.38 -18.53
N ALA A 449 19.01 18.20 -17.98
CA ALA A 449 18.09 17.06 -17.96
C ALA A 449 16.72 17.46 -17.39
N GLY A 450 15.63 17.02 -18.01
CA GLY A 450 14.27 17.38 -17.58
C GLY A 450 13.78 18.79 -17.95
N ASN A 451 14.59 19.61 -18.63
CA ASN A 451 14.24 20.98 -19.05
C ASN A 451 14.02 21.06 -20.57
N GLY A 452 13.40 22.14 -21.04
CA GLY A 452 13.43 22.51 -22.46
C GLY A 452 14.81 23.06 -22.88
N CYS A 453 14.93 23.46 -24.15
CA CYS A 453 16.18 24.05 -24.66
C CYS A 453 16.58 25.31 -23.87
N ALA A 454 17.89 25.55 -23.76
CA ALA A 454 18.48 26.70 -23.06
C ALA A 454 17.94 28.04 -23.62
N ASN A 455 17.86 29.07 -22.77
CA ASN A 455 17.40 30.41 -23.14
C ASN A 455 18.41 31.50 -22.73
N SER A 456 18.14 32.76 -23.12
CA SER A 456 19.08 33.88 -22.92
C SER A 456 19.37 34.25 -21.46
N ALA A 457 18.51 33.84 -20.53
CA ALA A 457 18.65 34.10 -19.10
C ALA A 457 19.06 32.85 -18.30
N ASN A 458 18.82 31.64 -18.82
CA ASN A 458 19.12 30.38 -18.15
C ASN A 458 19.66 29.33 -19.13
N ALA A 459 20.93 28.95 -18.91
CA ALA A 459 21.59 27.88 -19.67
C ALA A 459 21.00 26.48 -19.40
N ALA A 460 20.30 26.28 -18.28
CA ALA A 460 19.58 25.03 -18.02
C ALA A 460 18.27 24.90 -18.84
N GLY A 461 17.76 25.99 -19.42
CA GLY A 461 16.45 26.04 -20.08
C GLY A 461 15.32 26.38 -19.13
N ALA A 462 14.08 26.26 -19.63
CA ALA A 462 12.89 26.41 -18.79
C ALA A 462 12.32 25.04 -18.43
N HIS A 463 11.89 24.90 -17.17
CA HIS A 463 11.27 23.70 -16.64
C HIS A 463 9.76 23.89 -16.48
N LEU A 464 8.98 22.89 -16.86
CA LEU A 464 7.57 22.73 -16.53
C LEU A 464 7.38 21.47 -15.69
N SER A 465 6.83 21.63 -14.49
CA SER A 465 6.41 20.53 -13.61
C SER A 465 4.94 20.69 -13.23
N VAL A 466 4.41 19.73 -12.46
CA VAL A 466 3.02 19.75 -12.00
C VAL A 466 2.90 19.22 -10.57
N THR A 467 1.94 19.73 -9.81
CA THR A 467 1.54 19.24 -8.47
C THR A 467 0.03 19.01 -8.42
N GLY A 468 -0.47 18.28 -7.42
CA GLY A 468 -1.91 18.04 -7.19
C GLY A 468 -2.38 16.70 -7.75
N SER A 469 -3.68 16.56 -7.96
CA SER A 469 -4.32 15.38 -8.58
C SER A 469 -5.14 15.78 -9.82
N THR A 470 -5.33 14.85 -10.76
CA THR A 470 -6.31 14.98 -11.85
C THR A 470 -7.73 14.65 -11.40
N ASN A 471 -7.90 13.84 -10.35
CA ASN A 471 -9.20 13.48 -9.78
C ASN A 471 -9.16 13.49 -8.23
N PRO A 472 -9.86 14.41 -7.55
CA PRO A 472 -10.47 15.62 -8.10
C PRO A 472 -9.40 16.58 -8.67
N ASP A 473 -9.77 17.39 -9.67
CA ASP A 473 -8.85 18.35 -10.30
C ASP A 473 -8.37 19.40 -9.29
N THR A 474 -7.14 19.19 -8.86
CA THR A 474 -6.35 20.06 -8.00
C THR A 474 -4.97 20.32 -8.64
N ALA A 475 -4.83 20.01 -9.93
CA ALA A 475 -3.57 20.09 -10.63
C ALA A 475 -3.11 21.55 -10.77
N VAL A 476 -1.80 21.80 -10.65
CA VAL A 476 -1.19 23.10 -10.91
C VAL A 476 0.12 22.91 -11.68
N LEU A 477 0.21 23.54 -12.85
CA LEU A 477 1.41 23.58 -13.68
C LEU A 477 2.36 24.68 -13.20
N HIS A 478 3.59 24.32 -12.88
CA HIS A 478 4.63 25.24 -12.41
C HIS A 478 5.70 25.39 -13.49
N ALA A 479 5.87 26.62 -13.99
CA ALA A 479 6.90 26.94 -14.97
C ALA A 479 8.02 27.74 -14.29
N SER A 480 9.28 27.40 -14.54
CA SER A 480 10.46 28.07 -13.98
C SER A 480 11.62 28.14 -14.98
N GLY A 481 12.71 28.84 -14.63
CA GLY A 481 13.89 28.97 -15.50
C GLY A 481 13.70 29.91 -16.71
N MET A 482 12.60 30.67 -16.76
CA MET A 482 12.33 31.66 -17.80
C MET A 482 13.02 33.00 -17.48
N PRO A 483 13.17 33.93 -18.44
CA PRO A 483 13.63 35.29 -18.15
C PRO A 483 12.74 35.97 -17.11
N ALA A 484 13.36 36.77 -16.23
CA ALA A 484 12.81 37.16 -14.93
C ALA A 484 11.38 37.76 -14.96
N THR A 485 11.03 38.46 -16.04
CA THR A 485 9.74 39.14 -16.28
C THR A 485 9.12 38.76 -17.63
N ALA A 486 9.37 37.55 -18.13
CA ALA A 486 8.82 37.08 -19.40
C ALA A 486 7.28 36.98 -19.34
N PHE A 487 6.62 37.18 -20.49
CA PHE A 487 5.26 36.68 -20.65
C PHE A 487 5.34 35.21 -21.04
N ALA A 488 4.72 34.35 -20.24
CA ALA A 488 4.61 32.91 -20.43
C ALA A 488 3.18 32.56 -20.88
N ILE A 489 3.05 31.56 -21.75
CA ILE A 489 1.79 31.06 -22.29
C ILE A 489 1.73 29.55 -22.07
N TYR A 490 0.78 29.14 -21.24
CA TYR A 490 0.44 27.74 -21.02
C TYR A 490 -0.40 27.24 -22.19
N LEU A 491 0.01 26.11 -22.75
CA LEU A 491 -0.58 25.47 -23.92
C LEU A 491 -0.96 24.03 -23.56
N LYS A 492 -2.12 23.58 -24.03
CA LYS A 492 -2.57 22.18 -23.98
C LYS A 492 -2.76 21.64 -25.39
N GLY A 493 -2.44 20.37 -25.60
CA GLY A 493 -2.74 19.57 -26.78
C GLY A 493 -3.26 18.18 -26.39
N ASP A 494 -3.66 17.39 -27.38
CA ASP A 494 -4.25 16.05 -27.21
C ASP A 494 -3.44 14.93 -27.89
N VAL A 495 -2.38 15.26 -28.62
CA VAL A 495 -1.39 14.30 -29.15
C VAL A 495 0.04 14.81 -28.98
N LEU A 496 1.00 13.90 -29.11
CA LEU A 496 2.40 14.27 -29.31
C LEU A 496 2.62 14.87 -30.70
N ASP A 497 3.59 15.76 -30.77
CA ASP A 497 4.15 16.41 -31.96
C ASP A 497 5.69 16.40 -31.81
N ASP A 498 6.41 16.86 -32.83
CA ASP A 498 7.86 17.08 -32.74
C ASP A 498 8.26 18.17 -33.74
N VAL A 499 8.15 19.44 -33.34
CA VAL A 499 8.49 20.58 -34.19
C VAL A 499 9.37 21.61 -33.50
N VAL A 500 10.38 22.08 -34.24
CA VAL A 500 11.14 23.29 -33.89
C VAL A 500 10.18 24.48 -33.76
N PHE A 501 10.20 25.13 -32.60
CA PHE A 501 9.26 26.19 -32.24
C PHE A 501 9.96 27.32 -31.49
N GLY A 502 10.40 28.33 -32.25
CA GLY A 502 11.23 29.41 -31.73
C GLY A 502 12.63 28.89 -31.38
N ASP A 503 13.11 29.21 -30.18
CA ASP A 503 14.43 28.77 -29.72
C ASP A 503 14.44 27.35 -29.11
N GLY A 504 13.33 26.62 -29.16
CA GLY A 504 13.19 25.27 -28.57
C GLY A 504 12.30 24.34 -29.40
N ILE A 505 11.76 23.31 -28.77
CA ILE A 505 10.97 22.24 -29.41
C ILE A 505 9.58 22.21 -28.78
N ARG A 506 8.53 22.24 -29.61
CA ARG A 506 7.16 21.97 -29.20
C ARG A 506 6.81 20.53 -29.57
N CYS A 507 6.57 19.71 -28.56
CA CYS A 507 6.08 18.35 -28.72
C CYS A 507 4.60 18.18 -28.31
N THR A 508 3.93 19.29 -27.97
CA THR A 508 2.48 19.37 -27.75
C THR A 508 1.77 19.61 -29.09
N GLY A 509 0.89 18.69 -29.51
CA GLY A 509 0.24 18.70 -30.82
C GLY A 509 -1.29 18.67 -30.82
N GLY A 510 -1.85 18.53 -32.02
CA GLY A 510 -3.28 18.34 -32.27
C GLY A 510 -4.13 19.56 -31.98
N ASN A 511 -5.20 19.40 -31.20
CA ASN A 511 -6.13 20.47 -30.85
C ASN A 511 -5.55 21.38 -29.77
N LEU A 512 -4.74 22.34 -30.22
CA LEU A 512 -4.01 23.27 -29.35
C LEU A 512 -4.93 24.31 -28.67
N ILE A 513 -5.03 24.23 -27.35
CA ILE A 513 -5.77 25.16 -26.50
C ILE A 513 -4.80 26.08 -25.76
N ARG A 514 -4.92 27.40 -25.98
CA ARG A 514 -4.17 28.40 -25.21
C ARG A 514 -4.82 28.58 -23.83
N MET A 515 -4.26 27.89 -22.84
CA MET A 515 -4.79 27.83 -21.47
C MET A 515 -4.81 29.23 -20.84
N ARG A 516 -3.64 29.83 -20.65
CA ARG A 516 -3.51 31.15 -19.99
C ARG A 516 -2.22 31.85 -20.39
N THR A 517 -2.22 33.17 -20.27
CA THR A 517 -0.99 34.00 -20.30
C THR A 517 -0.68 34.48 -18.89
N ARG A 518 0.58 34.36 -18.48
CA ARG A 518 1.13 34.79 -17.19
C ARG A 518 2.34 35.69 -17.38
N VAL A 519 2.64 36.49 -16.37
CA VAL A 519 3.91 37.19 -16.23
C VAL A 519 4.77 36.37 -15.28
N SER A 520 5.98 36.01 -15.69
CA SER A 520 6.95 35.41 -14.80
C SER A 520 7.39 36.43 -13.74
N VAL A 521 7.54 35.98 -12.50
CA VAL A 521 8.14 36.73 -11.39
C VAL A 521 9.39 35.97 -10.97
N ALA A 522 10.54 36.64 -10.99
CA ALA A 522 11.85 36.01 -10.79
C ALA A 522 12.10 34.77 -11.70
N GLY A 523 11.46 34.74 -12.88
CA GLY A 523 11.61 33.66 -13.86
C GLY A 523 10.67 32.47 -13.68
N ALA A 524 9.71 32.55 -12.75
CA ALA A 524 8.70 31.51 -12.51
C ALA A 524 7.26 32.02 -12.66
N SER A 525 6.33 31.15 -13.02
CA SER A 525 4.88 31.38 -13.00
C SER A 525 4.13 30.06 -12.79
N GLN A 526 2.83 30.11 -12.49
CA GLN A 526 1.99 28.93 -12.39
C GLN A 526 0.62 29.10 -13.09
N PHE A 527 -0.06 27.99 -13.34
CA PHE A 527 -1.46 27.96 -13.78
C PHE A 527 -2.16 26.64 -13.38
N PRO A 528 -3.39 26.67 -12.83
CA PRO A 528 -4.18 27.84 -12.41
C PRO A 528 -3.59 28.60 -11.22
N ASP A 529 -4.04 29.84 -11.04
CA ASP A 529 -3.92 30.58 -9.78
C ASP A 529 -5.30 30.70 -9.12
N VAL A 530 -5.35 31.25 -7.91
CA VAL A 530 -6.60 31.55 -7.20
C VAL A 530 -7.53 32.39 -8.08
N GLY A 531 -8.68 31.81 -8.44
CA GLY A 531 -9.72 32.46 -9.25
C GLY A 531 -9.68 32.13 -10.75
N ASP A 532 -8.71 31.34 -11.24
CA ASP A 532 -8.78 30.77 -12.59
C ASP A 532 -9.68 29.51 -12.64
N PRO A 533 -10.19 29.13 -13.83
CA PRO A 533 -10.76 27.81 -14.02
C PRO A 533 -9.70 26.71 -13.88
N LEU A 534 -10.12 25.56 -13.35
CA LEU A 534 -9.30 24.36 -13.19
C LEU A 534 -8.73 23.85 -14.52
N LEU A 535 -7.71 22.98 -14.47
CA LEU A 535 -6.99 22.52 -15.67
C LEU A 535 -7.87 21.68 -16.60
N SER A 536 -8.63 20.73 -16.07
CA SER A 536 -9.64 19.93 -16.79
C SER A 536 -10.64 20.82 -17.52
N VAL A 537 -11.18 21.82 -16.81
CA VAL A 537 -12.18 22.77 -17.31
C VAL A 537 -11.59 23.66 -18.40
N ARG A 538 -10.42 24.25 -18.17
CA ARG A 538 -9.79 25.18 -19.13
C ARG A 538 -9.21 24.46 -20.35
N GLY A 539 -8.72 23.24 -20.18
CA GLY A 539 -8.14 22.39 -21.21
C GLY A 539 -9.14 21.47 -21.90
N ALA A 540 -10.44 21.59 -21.57
CA ALA A 540 -11.53 20.75 -22.08
C ALA A 540 -11.19 19.24 -22.04
N THR A 541 -10.63 18.79 -20.91
CA THR A 541 -10.27 17.39 -20.66
C THR A 541 -10.92 16.97 -19.35
N PRO A 542 -12.14 16.42 -19.37
CA PRO A 542 -12.91 16.15 -18.16
C PRO A 542 -12.22 15.16 -17.23
N VAL A 543 -12.39 15.35 -15.92
CA VAL A 543 -11.96 14.42 -14.88
C VAL A 543 -12.64 13.06 -15.07
N GLY A 544 -11.89 11.97 -14.95
CA GLY A 544 -12.35 10.59 -15.13
C GLY A 544 -12.64 10.19 -16.58
N SER A 545 -12.10 10.92 -17.56
CA SER A 545 -12.34 10.65 -18.99
C SER A 545 -11.40 9.60 -19.60
N GLY A 546 -10.28 9.31 -18.94
CA GLY A 546 -9.19 8.49 -19.48
C GLY A 546 -8.38 9.19 -20.59
N LEU A 547 -8.64 10.48 -20.86
CA LEU A 547 -7.98 11.22 -21.94
C LEU A 547 -6.61 11.73 -21.50
N THR A 548 -5.60 11.54 -22.34
CA THR A 548 -4.26 12.12 -22.13
C THR A 548 -4.21 13.55 -22.69
N ALA A 549 -3.74 14.48 -21.87
CA ALA A 549 -3.50 15.87 -22.24
C ALA A 549 -2.01 16.20 -22.11
N TYR A 550 -1.48 16.87 -23.13
CA TYR A 550 -0.07 17.26 -23.24
C TYR A 550 0.03 18.77 -22.96
N TYR A 551 0.85 19.16 -22.00
CA TYR A 551 1.01 20.55 -21.59
C TYR A 551 2.44 21.04 -21.82
N GLN A 552 2.59 22.25 -22.38
CA GLN A 552 3.88 22.96 -22.49
C GLN A 552 3.68 24.45 -22.20
N THR A 553 4.77 25.12 -21.81
CA THR A 553 4.80 26.58 -21.61
C THR A 553 5.83 27.22 -22.51
N TYR A 554 5.39 28.13 -23.39
CA TYR A 554 6.29 28.96 -24.21
C TYR A 554 6.26 30.41 -23.75
N TYR A 555 7.40 31.09 -23.83
CA TYR A 555 7.63 32.36 -23.17
C TYR A 555 8.51 33.29 -24.00
N ARG A 556 8.38 34.59 -23.78
CA ARG A 556 9.15 35.62 -24.51
C ARG A 556 10.65 35.53 -24.16
N ASN A 557 11.50 35.44 -25.19
CA ASN A 557 12.96 35.33 -25.12
C ASN A 557 13.63 36.26 -26.16
N ALA A 558 13.20 37.52 -26.24
CA ALA A 558 13.60 38.43 -27.32
C ALA A 558 15.00 39.05 -27.11
N VAL A 559 16.06 38.26 -27.29
CA VAL A 559 17.47 38.68 -27.16
C VAL A 559 18.23 38.40 -28.45
N ALA A 560 18.55 39.44 -29.21
CA ALA A 560 19.16 39.32 -30.55
C ALA A 560 20.58 38.71 -30.57
N ALA A 561 21.24 38.58 -29.42
CA ALA A 561 22.54 37.92 -29.26
C ALA A 561 22.43 36.44 -28.86
N PHE A 562 21.22 35.93 -28.63
CA PHE A 562 20.97 34.51 -28.37
C PHE A 562 20.80 33.75 -29.71
N CYS A 563 21.03 32.43 -29.69
CA CYS A 563 20.83 31.57 -30.85
C CYS A 563 19.77 30.50 -30.50
N PRO A 564 18.69 30.37 -31.28
CA PRO A 564 18.31 31.22 -32.43
C PRO A 564 17.98 32.66 -32.01
N PRO A 565 17.86 33.59 -32.98
CA PRO A 565 17.38 34.95 -32.73
C PRO A 565 15.84 35.01 -32.71
N ALA A 566 15.15 33.95 -32.30
CA ALA A 566 13.69 34.02 -32.19
C ALA A 566 13.30 34.94 -31.01
N THR A 567 12.04 35.33 -30.96
CA THR A 567 11.55 36.23 -29.90
C THR A 567 10.93 35.48 -28.72
N PHE A 568 10.95 34.15 -28.77
CA PHE A 568 10.35 33.25 -27.79
C PHE A 568 11.05 31.87 -27.78
N ASN A 569 10.96 31.21 -26.64
CA ASN A 569 11.44 29.85 -26.41
C ASN A 569 10.34 29.05 -25.68
N ILE A 570 10.52 27.74 -25.51
CA ILE A 570 9.57 26.80 -24.92
C ILE A 570 10.27 25.85 -23.96
N GLY A 571 9.62 25.55 -22.83
CA GLY A 571 10.11 24.58 -21.85
C GLY A 571 9.81 23.13 -22.26
N ASN A 572 10.22 22.18 -21.41
CA ASN A 572 9.73 20.80 -21.53
C ASN A 572 8.21 20.75 -21.37
N GLY A 573 7.64 19.58 -21.68
CA GLY A 573 6.24 19.30 -21.45
C GLY A 573 5.98 18.43 -20.23
N VAL A 574 4.70 18.39 -19.83
CA VAL A 574 4.12 17.45 -18.87
C VAL A 574 2.90 16.80 -19.52
N ARG A 575 2.83 15.46 -19.56
CA ARG A 575 1.63 14.73 -20.02
C ARG A 575 0.85 14.20 -18.81
N MET A 576 -0.47 14.34 -18.82
CA MET A 576 -1.37 13.91 -17.73
C MET A 576 -2.54 13.11 -18.30
N THR A 577 -3.01 12.09 -17.59
CA THR A 577 -4.27 11.38 -17.91
C THR A 577 -5.35 11.81 -16.93
N TRP A 578 -6.52 12.17 -17.46
CA TRP A 578 -7.61 12.85 -16.74
C TRP A 578 -8.78 11.96 -16.40
#